data_AF-X1DCN8-F1
#
_entry.id   AF-X1DCN8-F1
#
_cell.length_a   1.000
_cell.length_b   1.000
_cell.length_c   1.000
_cell.angle_alpha   90.00
_cell.angle_beta   90.00
_cell.angle_gamma   90.00
#
_symmetry.space_group_name_H-M   'P 1'
#
loop_
_entity.id
_entity.type
_entity.pdbx_description
1 polymer ?
#
loop_
_entity_poly.entity_id
_entity_poly.type
_entity_poly.pdbx_seq_one_letter_code
_entity_poly.pdbx_strand_id
1 'polypeptide(L)'
;LAEITPLRDIFAALFFVSLGMLLDPRILVEYWWMVATMVVFIIFTKFLVVFGIVRCFGYSGGVALLAGAGLFQIGEFSFILAAVGVSTGIITNQSYSLIIDSAIITMLLTPLSMSLVSRLYTRLAPAPGV
;
A
#
# COMPACT_ATOMS: atom_id res chain seq x y z
N LEU A 1 -24.77 -16.43 0.66
CA LEU A 1 -23.59 -15.74 0.09
C LEU A 1 -23.97 -14.56 -0.81
N ALA A 2 -25.09 -14.58 -1.55
CA ALA A 2 -25.52 -13.48 -2.42
C ALA A 2 -26.00 -12.20 -1.70
N GLU A 3 -26.41 -12.29 -0.42
CA GLU A 3 -26.94 -11.13 0.33
C GLU A 3 -25.85 -10.24 0.97
N ILE A 4 -24.62 -10.76 1.16
CA ILE A 4 -23.53 -10.02 1.81
C ILE A 4 -22.68 -9.26 0.80
N THR A 5 -22.64 -9.73 -0.46
CA THR A 5 -21.88 -9.09 -1.54
C THR A 5 -22.24 -7.61 -1.75
N PRO A 6 -23.55 -7.23 -1.85
CA PRO A 6 -23.92 -5.83 -2.03
C PRO A 6 -23.56 -4.97 -0.80
N LEU A 7 -23.73 -5.52 0.40
CA LEU A 7 -23.40 -4.84 1.65
C LEU A 7 -21.90 -4.59 1.78
N ARG A 8 -21.09 -5.60 1.46
CA ARG A 8 -19.63 -5.51 1.42
C ARG A 8 -19.18 -4.44 0.43
N ASP A 9 -19.78 -4.37 -0.74
CA ASP A 9 -19.39 -3.42 -1.77
C ASP A 9 -19.74 -1.98 -1.35
N ILE A 10 -20.88 -1.76 -0.69
CA ILE A 10 -21.23 -0.46 -0.07
C ILE A 10 -20.23 -0.09 1.03
N PHE A 11 -19.91 -1.00 1.94
CA PHE A 11 -18.94 -0.72 3.01
C PHE A 11 -17.54 -0.47 2.48
N ALA A 12 -17.11 -1.22 1.46
CA ALA A 12 -15.84 -0.99 0.79
C ALA A 12 -15.81 0.41 0.15
N ALA A 13 -16.88 0.79 -0.57
CA ALA A 13 -16.99 2.12 -1.15
C ALA A 13 -16.93 3.23 -0.08
N LEU A 14 -17.70 3.08 1.01
CA LEU A 14 -17.68 4.03 2.13
C LEU A 14 -16.30 4.12 2.79
N PHE A 15 -15.62 2.99 2.97
CA PHE A 15 -14.28 2.94 3.53
C PHE A 15 -13.27 3.68 2.64
N PHE A 16 -13.23 3.39 1.34
CA PHE A 16 -12.32 4.06 0.42
C PHE A 16 -12.62 5.56 0.26
N VAL A 17 -13.90 5.96 0.27
CA VAL A 17 -14.28 7.38 0.27
C VAL A 17 -13.82 8.07 1.55
N SER A 18 -14.01 7.43 2.71
CA SER A 18 -13.58 7.98 4.01
C SER A 18 -12.07 8.11 4.09
N LEU A 19 -11.31 7.12 3.59
CA LEU A 19 -9.86 7.23 3.45
C LEU A 19 -9.48 8.36 2.49
N GLY A 20 -10.15 8.48 1.34
CA GLY A 20 -9.90 9.57 0.41
C GLY A 20 -10.14 10.96 1.01
N MET A 21 -11.08 11.10 1.95
CA MET A 21 -11.34 12.37 2.66
C MET A 21 -10.27 12.72 3.70
N LEU A 22 -9.49 11.75 4.16
CA LEU A 22 -8.38 11.96 5.09
C LEU A 22 -7.13 12.50 4.40
N LEU A 23 -7.05 12.36 3.07
CA LEU A 23 -5.97 12.93 2.26
C LEU A 23 -6.06 14.46 2.27
N ASP A 24 -4.94 15.14 2.51
CA ASP A 24 -4.85 16.60 2.49
C ASP A 24 -4.27 17.10 1.17
N PRO A 25 -5.10 17.67 0.26
CA PRO A 25 -4.63 18.16 -1.03
C PRO A 25 -3.58 19.27 -0.92
N ARG A 26 -3.56 20.01 0.21
CA ARG A 26 -2.59 21.09 0.42
C ARG A 26 -1.20 20.52 0.58
N ILE A 27 -1.06 19.46 1.38
CA ILE A 27 0.22 18.77 1.60
C ILE A 27 0.72 18.13 0.30
N LEU A 28 -0.18 17.56 -0.51
CA LEU A 28 0.18 17.03 -1.83
C LEU A 28 0.75 18.08 -2.78
N VAL A 29 0.36 19.35 -2.67
CA VAL A 29 0.86 20.43 -3.54
C VAL A 29 2.11 21.07 -2.93
N GLU A 30 2.07 21.40 -1.65
CA GLU A 30 3.13 22.14 -0.96
C GLU A 30 4.35 21.25 -0.65
N TYR A 31 4.11 19.99 -0.28
CA TYR A 31 5.13 19.03 0.13
C TYR A 31 5.18 17.80 -0.77
N TRP A 32 4.81 17.96 -2.05
CA TRP A 32 4.74 16.87 -3.04
C TRP A 32 6.03 16.02 -3.10
N TRP A 33 7.19 16.65 -2.96
CA TRP A 33 8.49 15.98 -2.98
C TRP A 33 8.71 15.08 -1.76
N MET A 34 8.26 15.53 -0.57
CA MET A 34 8.38 14.76 0.67
C MET A 34 7.47 13.54 0.59
N VAL A 35 6.23 13.74 0.13
CA VAL A 35 5.27 12.65 -0.09
C VAL A 35 5.83 11.64 -1.07
N ALA A 36 6.33 12.07 -2.22
CA ALA A 36 6.92 11.19 -3.23
C ALA A 36 8.10 10.38 -2.67
N THR A 37 9.00 11.04 -1.94
CA THR A 37 10.16 10.39 -1.32
C THR A 37 9.73 9.37 -0.27
N MET A 38 8.75 9.72 0.58
CA MET A 38 8.15 8.80 1.57
C MET A 38 7.56 7.57 0.89
N VAL A 39 6.73 7.77 -0.14
CA VAL A 39 6.08 6.68 -0.87
C VAL A 39 7.11 5.74 -1.50
N VAL A 40 8.11 6.28 -2.19
CA VAL A 40 9.19 5.47 -2.79
C VAL A 40 9.95 4.71 -1.71
N PHE A 41 10.28 5.36 -0.59
CA PHE A 41 10.98 4.73 0.52
C PHE A 41 10.16 3.58 1.14
N ILE A 42 8.87 3.80 1.40
CA ILE A 42 7.96 2.79 1.95
C ILE A 42 7.86 1.58 1.01
N ILE A 43 7.59 1.83 -0.28
CA ILE A 43 7.42 0.79 -1.27
C ILE A 43 8.71 -0.02 -1.39
N PHE A 44 9.85 0.65 -1.59
CA PHE A 44 11.12 -0.01 -1.80
C PHE A 44 11.56 -0.82 -0.58
N THR A 45 11.45 -0.24 0.62
CA THR A 45 11.84 -0.91 1.87
C THR A 45 10.98 -2.15 2.11
N LYS A 46 9.64 -2.01 2.06
CA LYS A 46 8.75 -3.15 2.28
C LYS A 46 8.89 -4.21 1.21
N PHE A 47 8.98 -3.80 -0.06
CA PHE A 47 9.20 -4.73 -1.16
C PHE A 47 10.47 -5.55 -0.94
N LEU A 48 11.59 -4.89 -0.61
CA LEU A 48 12.87 -5.57 -0.41
C LEU A 48 12.86 -6.51 0.79
N VAL A 49 12.25 -6.09 1.90
CA VAL A 49 12.09 -6.92 3.10
C VAL A 49 11.24 -8.15 2.81
N VAL A 50 10.06 -7.98 2.21
CA VAL A 50 9.14 -9.09 1.90
C VAL A 50 9.77 -10.02 0.85
N PHE A 51 10.35 -9.47 -0.20
CA PHE A 51 11.04 -10.26 -1.23
C PHE A 51 12.19 -11.06 -0.63
N GLY A 52 13.03 -10.43 0.18
CA GLY A 52 14.15 -11.07 0.87
C GLY A 52 13.70 -12.21 1.77
N ILE A 53 12.68 -11.98 2.61
CA ILE A 53 12.08 -13.00 3.47
C ILE A 53 11.60 -14.19 2.62
N VAL A 54 10.75 -13.95 1.62
CA VAL A 54 10.18 -15.03 0.80
C VAL A 54 11.25 -15.83 0.07
N ARG A 55 12.34 -15.18 -0.38
CA ARG A 55 13.49 -15.88 -0.98
C ARG A 55 14.29 -16.68 0.03
N CYS A 56 14.49 -16.19 1.25
CA CYS A 56 15.14 -16.93 2.34
C CYS A 56 14.36 -18.20 2.71
N PHE A 57 13.04 -18.18 2.61
CA PHE A 57 12.19 -19.36 2.79
C PHE A 57 12.18 -20.33 1.58
N GLY A 58 12.96 -20.04 0.53
CA GLY A 58 13.15 -20.96 -0.61
C GLY A 58 12.09 -20.87 -1.71
N TYR A 59 11.15 -19.93 -1.64
CA TYR A 59 10.14 -19.74 -2.69
C TYR A 59 10.74 -19.14 -3.97
N SER A 60 10.06 -19.39 -5.10
CA SER A 60 10.51 -18.89 -6.41
C SER A 60 10.51 -17.36 -6.49
N GLY A 61 11.34 -16.82 -7.39
CA GLY A 61 11.42 -15.37 -7.60
C GLY A 61 10.07 -14.73 -7.95
N GLY A 62 9.22 -15.45 -8.70
CA GLY A 62 7.88 -14.97 -9.03
C GLY A 62 6.96 -14.86 -7.82
N VAL A 63 6.99 -15.84 -6.91
CA VAL A 63 6.23 -15.78 -5.64
C VAL A 63 6.72 -14.64 -4.76
N ALA A 64 8.04 -14.46 -4.66
CA ALA A 64 8.63 -13.34 -3.92
C ALA A 64 8.23 -11.98 -4.51
N LEU A 65 8.16 -11.85 -5.83
CA LEU A 65 7.77 -10.62 -6.52
C LEU A 65 6.28 -10.31 -6.30
N LEU A 66 5.41 -11.32 -6.41
CA LEU A 66 3.97 -11.21 -6.13
C LEU A 66 3.72 -10.81 -4.67
N ALA A 67 4.40 -11.45 -3.72
CA ALA A 67 4.27 -11.13 -2.30
C ALA A 67 4.76 -9.71 -1.99
N GLY A 68 5.94 -9.33 -2.50
CA GLY A 68 6.49 -8.00 -2.32
C GLY A 68 5.60 -6.89 -2.90
N ALA A 69 5.03 -7.12 -4.08
CA ALA A 69 4.12 -6.17 -4.72
C ALA A 69 2.73 -6.11 -4.04
N GLY A 70 2.25 -7.21 -3.46
CA GLY A 70 0.97 -7.24 -2.75
C GLY A 70 1.02 -6.65 -1.33
N LEU A 71 2.19 -6.65 -0.68
CA LEU A 71 2.31 -6.36 0.75
C LEU A 71 3.01 -5.03 1.09
N PHE A 72 3.34 -4.20 0.11
CA PHE A 72 3.98 -2.92 0.40
C PHE A 72 3.04 -1.86 0.97
N GLN A 73 1.71 -2.06 0.86
CA GLN A 73 0.73 -1.09 1.33
C GLN A 73 0.88 -0.78 2.82
N ILE A 74 0.63 0.46 3.23
CA ILE A 74 0.40 0.81 4.63
C ILE A 74 -0.99 0.33 5.08
N GLY A 75 -1.04 -0.41 6.19
CA GLY A 75 -2.29 -0.89 6.79
C GLY A 75 -2.92 0.13 7.73
N GLU A 76 -4.22 -0.04 7.99
CA GLU A 76 -5.08 0.86 8.78
C GLU A 76 -4.58 1.14 10.20
N PHE A 77 -3.91 0.17 10.81
CA PHE A 77 -3.30 0.34 12.15
C PHE A 77 -2.30 1.49 12.21
N SER A 78 -1.69 1.84 11.08
CA SER A 78 -0.75 2.97 11.00
C SER A 78 -1.47 4.30 11.17
N PHE A 79 -2.74 4.41 10.77
CA PHE A 79 -3.55 5.62 10.98
C PHE A 79 -3.84 5.83 12.46
N ILE A 80 -4.19 4.74 13.15
CA ILE A 80 -4.43 4.76 14.60
C ILE A 80 -3.14 5.15 15.33
N LEU A 81 -2.01 4.53 14.96
CA LEU A 81 -0.71 4.84 15.56
C LEU A 81 -0.28 6.30 15.32
N ALA A 82 -0.49 6.82 14.11
CA ALA A 82 -0.21 8.22 13.80
C ALA A 82 -1.10 9.17 14.61
N ALA A 83 -2.39 8.87 14.74
CA ALA A 83 -3.32 9.67 15.54
C ALA A 83 -2.91 9.71 17.03
N VAL A 84 -2.47 8.57 17.57
CA VAL A 84 -1.92 8.49 18.93
C VAL A 84 -0.62 9.30 19.04
N GLY A 85 0.24 9.27 18.01
CA GLY A 85 1.45 10.08 17.97
C GLY A 85 1.15 11.59 18.06
N VAL A 86 0.09 12.05 17.40
CA VAL A 86 -0.36 13.46 17.47
C VAL A 86 -0.91 13.78 18.86
N SER A 87 -1.78 12.92 19.40
CA SER A 87 -2.42 13.18 20.71
C SER A 87 -1.42 13.18 21.87
N THR A 88 -0.32 12.46 21.73
CA THR A 88 0.80 12.43 22.69
C THR A 88 1.85 13.51 22.43
N GLY A 89 1.73 14.27 21.34
CA GLY A 89 2.70 15.30 20.95
C GLY A 89 4.04 14.75 20.42
N ILE A 90 4.12 13.45 20.13
CA ILE A 90 5.32 12.81 19.55
C ILE A 90 5.52 13.26 18.09
N ILE A 91 4.43 13.43 17.34
CA ILE A 91 4.46 13.90 15.96
C ILE A 91 3.57 15.14 15.79
N THR A 92 3.90 15.98 14.82
CA THR A 92 3.11 17.17 14.48
C THR A 92 1.92 16.79 13.58
N ASN A 93 0.93 17.68 13.49
CA ASN A 93 -0.18 17.51 12.54
C ASN A 93 0.31 17.43 11.08
N GLN A 94 1.40 18.13 10.74
CA GLN A 94 1.99 18.04 9.41
C GLN A 94 2.58 16.65 9.14
N SER A 95 3.29 16.06 10.11
CA SER A 95 3.80 14.70 9.99
C SER A 95 2.65 13.68 9.90
N TYR A 96 1.57 13.89 10.63
CA TYR A 96 0.36 13.07 10.51
C TYR A 96 -0.19 13.10 9.08
N SER A 97 -0.46 14.28 8.52
CA SER A 97 -0.95 14.38 7.14
C SER A 97 -0.01 13.74 6.13
N LEU A 98 1.31 13.93 6.27
CA LEU A 98 2.30 13.25 5.40
C LEU A 98 2.22 11.71 5.47
N ILE A 99 2.03 11.15 6.67
CA ILE A 99 1.87 9.70 6.87
C ILE A 99 0.56 9.22 6.22
N ILE A 100 -0.53 9.95 6.44
CA ILE A 100 -1.85 9.60 5.88
C ILE A 100 -1.82 9.68 4.35
N ASP A 101 -1.32 10.76 3.78
CA ASP A 101 -1.25 10.99 2.33
C ASP A 101 -0.39 9.92 1.65
N SER A 102 0.80 9.65 2.20
CA SER A 102 1.68 8.61 1.67
C SER A 102 1.05 7.22 1.78
N ALA A 103 0.37 6.91 2.87
CA ALA A 103 -0.33 5.65 3.05
C ALA A 103 -1.47 5.45 2.04
N ILE A 104 -2.32 6.46 1.83
CA ILE A 104 -3.40 6.41 0.85
C ILE A 104 -2.83 6.24 -0.56
N ILE A 105 -1.76 6.96 -0.90
CA ILE A 105 -1.09 6.80 -2.20
C ILE A 105 -0.54 5.38 -2.36
N THR A 106 0.10 4.80 -1.34
CA THR A 106 0.55 3.40 -1.42
C THR A 106 -0.62 2.44 -1.64
N MET A 107 -1.76 2.66 -1.00
CA MET A 107 -2.98 1.86 -1.18
C MET A 107 -3.56 1.95 -2.60
N LEU A 108 -3.51 3.12 -3.22
CA LEU A 108 -3.89 3.29 -4.63
C LEU A 108 -2.90 2.59 -5.58
N LEU A 109 -1.60 2.58 -5.24
CA LEU A 109 -0.56 1.96 -6.05
C LEU A 109 -0.54 0.42 -5.93
N THR A 110 -0.99 -0.16 -4.83
CA THR A 110 -0.99 -1.62 -4.61
C THR A 110 -1.76 -2.40 -5.69
N PRO A 111 -3.03 -2.13 -6.02
CA PRO A 111 -3.73 -2.88 -7.08
C PRO A 111 -3.08 -2.70 -8.45
N LEU A 112 -2.53 -1.52 -8.74
CA LEU A 112 -1.79 -1.25 -9.98
C LEU A 112 -0.52 -2.11 -10.07
N SER A 113 0.23 -2.19 -8.97
CA SER A 113 1.44 -2.99 -8.87
C SER A 113 1.15 -4.48 -9.00
N MET A 114 0.10 -5.00 -8.35
CA MET A 114 -0.28 -6.42 -8.46
C MET A 114 -0.72 -6.76 -9.88
N SER A 115 -1.47 -5.87 -10.55
CA SER A 115 -1.85 -6.04 -11.94
C SER A 115 -0.63 -6.06 -12.87
N LEU A 116 0.33 -5.16 -12.65
CA LEU A 116 1.58 -5.12 -13.41
C LEU A 116 2.39 -6.40 -13.21
N VAL A 117 2.59 -6.84 -11.97
CA VAL A 117 3.35 -8.04 -11.65
C VAL A 117 2.66 -9.29 -12.17
N SER A 118 1.34 -9.39 -12.08
CA SER A 118 0.58 -10.51 -12.66
C SER A 118 0.79 -10.60 -14.17
N ARG A 119 0.74 -9.46 -14.89
CA ARG A 119 1.04 -9.40 -16.33
C ARG A 119 2.49 -9.76 -16.67
N LEU A 120 3.45 -9.39 -15.83
CA LEU A 120 4.85 -9.74 -16.03
C LEU A 120 5.10 -11.22 -15.71
N TYR A 121 4.46 -11.75 -14.68
CA TYR A 121 4.56 -13.15 -14.29
C TYR A 121 3.99 -14.07 -15.36
N THR A 122 2.87 -13.72 -16.00
CA THR A 122 2.34 -14.51 -17.14
C THR A 122 3.22 -14.47 -18.38
N ARG A 123 4.10 -13.46 -18.52
CA ARG A 123 5.09 -13.39 -19.61
C ARG A 123 6.42 -14.07 -19.28
N LEU A 124 6.76 -14.22 -18.01
CA LEU A 124 7.99 -14.84 -17.52
C LEU A 124 7.80 -16.29 -17.06
N ALA A 125 6.56 -16.70 -16.81
CA ALA A 125 6.24 -18.10 -16.62
C ALA A 125 6.66 -18.84 -17.90
N PRO A 126 7.53 -19.86 -17.82
CA PRO A 126 7.70 -20.78 -18.93
C PRO A 126 6.30 -21.27 -19.31
N ALA A 127 6.04 -21.42 -20.60
CA ALA A 127 4.83 -22.08 -21.07
C ALA A 127 4.58 -23.31 -20.18
N PRO A 128 3.35 -23.51 -19.64
CA PRO A 128 3.05 -24.78 -19.00
C PRO A 128 3.46 -25.86 -20.01
N GLY A 129 4.41 -26.70 -19.61
CA GLY A 129 5.08 -27.61 -20.53
C GLY A 129 4.08 -28.44 -21.35
N VAL A 130 4.48 -28.71 -22.59
CA VAL A 130 4.26 -29.98 -23.34
C VAL A 130 3.31 -30.98 -22.71
#